data_AF-A0A7W7U3S0-F1
#
_entry.id   AF-A0A7W7U3S0-F1
#
_cell.length_a   1.000
_cell.length_b   1.000
_cell.length_c   1.000
_cell.angle_alpha   90.00
_cell.angle_beta   90.00
_cell.angle_gamma   90.00
#
_symmetry.space_group_name_H-M   'P 1'
#
loop_
_entity.id
_entity.type
_entity.pdbx_description
1 polymer ?
#
loop_
_entity_poly.entity_id
_entity_poly.type
_entity_poly.pdbx_seq_one_letter_code
_entity_poly.pdbx_strand_id
1 'polypeptide(L)'
;MTPADLSLTVQHAVRRAVDDGALRVDVPSRVKVERARPGGTGEYASNVALGLARSAGRTPLDVAGILQERLRDSPGILAVDITGPGFLNFTLRADAGGDLVRAIRGAGSRYGHGTALAGTVVRFADVTEPRASVVTDVVLRLLRGQGADADFGGDERIPVRGGAYQPGLLGVDAARWALLRAATHDRVLDGAPLLVQHERNSLFRVRYAHARVRRLVANAAQLGFAPSYETDIHAPELLGVLGDHPFVLLAAARHRAPDRVARHLEATADALLAFQHTVLPLGDEKPSAAHRSRLALAEAAGTVLAGGLSLLGISAPDQI
;
A
#
# COMPACT_ATOMS: atom_id res chain seq x y z
N MET A 1 -17.28 5.76 -5.09
CA MET A 1 -16.45 6.70 -4.29
C MET A 1 -17.32 7.81 -3.69
N THR A 2 -17.36 7.93 -2.36
CA THR A 2 -18.06 8.98 -1.60
C THR A 2 -17.17 10.22 -1.37
N PRO A 3 -17.69 11.36 -0.88
CA PRO A 3 -16.86 12.51 -0.50
C PRO A 3 -15.83 12.18 0.60
N ALA A 4 -16.18 11.26 1.51
CA ALA A 4 -15.27 10.81 2.57
C ALA A 4 -14.13 9.97 1.97
N ASP A 5 -14.46 9.07 1.03
CA ASP A 5 -13.50 8.25 0.29
C ASP A 5 -12.53 9.14 -0.51
N LEU A 6 -13.06 10.18 -1.16
CA LEU A 6 -12.25 11.14 -1.90
C LEU A 6 -11.36 11.95 -0.96
N SER A 7 -11.88 12.35 0.21
CA SER A 7 -11.06 13.02 1.24
C SER A 7 -9.90 12.14 1.71
N LEU A 8 -10.15 10.84 1.92
CA LEU A 8 -9.12 9.88 2.29
C LEU A 8 -8.11 9.66 1.15
N THR A 9 -8.59 9.57 -0.10
CA THR A 9 -7.74 9.44 -1.29
C THR A 9 -6.82 10.65 -1.46
N VAL A 10 -7.33 11.86 -1.22
CA VAL A 10 -6.51 13.09 -1.25
C VAL A 10 -5.53 13.12 -0.08
N GLN A 11 -5.93 12.69 1.12
CA GLN A 11 -5.00 12.55 2.25
C GLN A 11 -3.88 11.56 1.93
N HIS A 12 -4.19 10.41 1.33
CA HIS A 12 -3.20 9.43 0.89
C HIS A 12 -2.25 10.01 -0.16
N ALA A 13 -2.75 10.81 -1.11
CA ALA A 13 -1.90 11.51 -2.07
C ALA A 13 -0.95 12.52 -1.40
N VAL A 14 -1.41 13.24 -0.37
CA VAL A 14 -0.54 14.11 0.45
C VAL A 14 0.52 13.29 1.18
N ARG A 15 0.12 12.17 1.82
CA ARG A 15 1.06 11.27 2.49
C ARG A 15 2.12 10.73 1.52
N ARG A 16 1.72 10.28 0.33
CA ARG A 16 2.63 9.85 -0.74
C ARG A 16 3.63 10.94 -1.11
N ALA A 17 3.17 12.18 -1.26
CA ALA A 17 4.03 13.32 -1.58
C ALA A 17 5.02 13.69 -0.45
N VAL A 18 4.66 13.42 0.80
CA VAL A 18 5.59 13.58 1.94
C VAL A 18 6.59 12.42 1.98
N ASP A 19 6.11 11.19 1.80
CA ASP A 19 6.94 9.99 1.84
C ASP A 19 8.01 10.02 0.73
N ASP A 20 7.68 10.43 -0.49
CA ASP A 20 8.65 10.54 -1.59
C ASP A 20 9.49 11.84 -1.56
N GLY A 21 9.25 12.71 -0.57
CA GLY A 21 10.00 13.95 -0.36
C GLY A 21 9.65 15.10 -1.30
N ALA A 22 8.62 14.96 -2.15
CA ALA A 22 8.15 16.06 -3.00
C ALA A 22 7.57 17.22 -2.17
N LEU A 23 6.96 16.93 -1.03
CA LEU A 23 6.49 17.90 -0.04
C LEU A 23 7.18 17.66 1.30
N ARG A 24 7.45 18.75 2.02
CA ARG A 24 7.97 18.73 3.39
C ARG A 24 6.97 19.42 4.31
N VAL A 25 5.87 18.71 4.60
CA VAL A 25 4.75 19.21 5.39
C VAL A 25 4.25 18.12 6.32
N ASP A 26 3.59 18.52 7.42
CA ASP A 26 2.81 17.57 8.21
C ASP A 26 1.58 17.13 7.40
N VAL A 27 1.36 15.81 7.35
CA VAL A 27 0.18 15.27 6.67
C VAL A 27 -1.07 15.64 7.51
N PRO A 28 -2.04 16.37 6.95
CA PRO A 28 -3.22 16.78 7.70
C PRO A 28 -4.04 15.54 8.09
N SER A 29 -4.55 15.53 9.32
CA SER A 29 -5.38 14.42 9.84
C SER A 29 -6.72 14.29 9.12
N ARG A 30 -7.19 15.36 8.45
CA ARG A 30 -8.36 15.36 7.60
C ARG A 30 -8.17 16.31 6.42
N VAL A 31 -8.51 15.84 5.22
CA VAL A 31 -8.67 16.69 4.06
C VAL A 31 -10.16 17.00 3.88
N LYS A 32 -10.49 18.25 3.55
CA LYS A 32 -11.85 18.65 3.24
C LYS A 32 -12.09 18.52 1.73
N VAL A 33 -13.17 17.84 1.38
CA VAL A 33 -13.71 17.78 0.02
C VAL A 33 -15.16 18.26 0.08
N GLU A 34 -15.50 19.18 -0.81
CA GLU A 34 -16.84 19.75 -0.93
C GLU A 34 -17.36 19.55 -2.36
N ARG A 35 -18.66 19.70 -2.59
CA ARG A 35 -19.20 19.78 -3.95
C ARG A 35 -18.53 20.93 -4.69
N ALA A 36 -18.17 20.70 -5.96
CA ALA A 36 -17.59 21.73 -6.80
C ALA A 36 -18.53 22.95 -6.84
N ARG A 37 -17.97 24.15 -6.61
CA ARG A 37 -18.72 25.41 -6.66
C ARG A 37 -19.03 25.79 -8.11
N PRO A 38 -20.03 26.66 -8.37
CA PRO A 38 -20.24 27.20 -9.70
C PRO A 38 -18.95 27.80 -10.28
N GLY A 39 -18.48 27.29 -11.43
CA GLY A 39 -17.19 27.64 -12.04
C GLY A 39 -16.04 26.63 -11.80
N GLY A 40 -16.23 25.62 -10.95
CA GLY A 40 -15.35 24.44 -10.87
C GLY A 40 -15.73 23.36 -11.88
N THR A 41 -14.82 22.42 -12.14
CA THR A 41 -15.08 21.23 -12.96
C THR A 41 -15.37 20.01 -12.08
N GLY A 42 -15.98 18.95 -12.64
CA GLY A 42 -16.23 17.70 -11.91
C GLY A 42 -17.28 17.77 -10.77
N GLU A 43 -17.38 16.71 -9.97
CA GLU A 43 -18.39 16.60 -8.91
C GLU A 43 -17.95 17.22 -7.58
N TYR A 44 -16.65 17.23 -7.30
CA TYR A 44 -16.09 17.61 -6.00
C TYR A 44 -14.83 18.46 -6.15
N ALA A 45 -14.49 19.22 -5.11
CA ALA A 45 -13.28 20.03 -5.05
C ALA A 45 -12.63 20.01 -3.66
N SER A 46 -11.32 20.23 -3.61
CA SER A 46 -10.54 20.39 -2.38
C SER A 46 -9.60 21.61 -2.48
N ASN A 47 -9.49 22.33 -1.36
CA ASN A 47 -8.58 23.46 -1.19
C ASN A 47 -7.25 23.06 -0.50
N VAL A 48 -6.97 21.76 -0.35
CA VAL A 48 -5.82 21.25 0.42
C VAL A 48 -4.48 21.87 -0.03
N ALA A 49 -4.30 22.09 -1.33
CA ALA A 49 -3.07 22.67 -1.86
C ALA A 49 -2.83 24.10 -1.35
N LEU A 50 -3.88 24.90 -1.20
CA LEU A 50 -3.79 26.25 -0.62
C LEU A 50 -3.38 26.20 0.85
N GLY A 51 -3.93 25.23 1.61
CA GLY A 51 -3.60 25.04 3.02
C GLY A 51 -2.16 24.59 3.25
N LEU A 52 -1.60 23.77 2.35
CA LEU A 52 -0.26 23.22 2.45
C LEU A 52 0.84 24.12 1.85
N ALA A 53 0.49 25.07 0.96
CA ALA A 53 1.45 25.91 0.24
C ALA A 53 2.45 26.63 1.16
N ARG A 54 1.94 27.26 2.22
CA ARG A 54 2.78 28.03 3.16
C ARG A 54 3.78 27.15 3.89
N SER A 55 3.36 26.01 4.44
CA SER A 55 4.25 25.08 5.15
C SER A 55 5.20 24.37 4.21
N ALA A 56 4.79 24.11 2.97
CA ALA A 56 5.64 23.53 1.94
C ALA A 56 6.70 24.51 1.38
N GLY A 57 6.57 25.81 1.64
CA GLY A 57 7.41 26.85 1.04
C GLY A 57 7.26 26.95 -0.49
N ARG A 58 6.06 26.65 -1.01
CA ARG A 58 5.77 26.60 -2.46
C ARG A 58 4.49 27.39 -2.78
N THR A 59 4.24 27.69 -4.06
CA THR A 59 2.96 28.29 -4.46
C THR A 59 1.84 27.25 -4.37
N PRO A 60 0.57 27.65 -4.15
CA PRO A 60 -0.54 26.70 -4.15
C PRO A 60 -0.72 25.96 -5.48
N LEU A 61 -0.38 26.58 -6.62
CA LEU A 61 -0.40 25.93 -7.92
C LEU A 61 0.65 24.83 -8.02
N ASP A 62 1.87 25.06 -7.50
CA ASP A 62 2.92 24.03 -7.47
C ASP A 62 2.49 22.84 -6.61
N VAL A 63 1.94 23.10 -5.42
CA VAL A 63 1.43 22.03 -4.54
C VAL A 63 0.27 21.29 -5.20
N ALA A 64 -0.65 22.00 -5.85
CA ALA A 64 -1.75 21.38 -6.59
C ALA A 64 -1.22 20.49 -7.71
N GLY A 65 -0.21 20.92 -8.48
CA GLY A 65 0.43 20.11 -9.52
C GLY A 65 1.02 18.81 -8.97
N ILE A 66 1.79 18.90 -7.88
CA ILE A 66 2.38 17.74 -7.19
C ILE A 66 1.31 16.74 -6.76
N LEU A 67 0.20 17.23 -6.19
CA LEU A 67 -0.90 16.37 -5.75
C LEU A 67 -1.69 15.80 -6.94
N GLN A 68 -1.94 16.60 -7.98
CA GLN A 68 -2.66 16.19 -9.18
C GLN A 68 -1.97 15.01 -9.88
N GLU A 69 -0.64 15.04 -10.01
CA GLU A 69 0.15 13.94 -10.56
C GLU A 69 -0.07 12.62 -9.81
N ARG A 70 -0.19 12.69 -8.48
CA ARG A 70 -0.40 11.50 -7.63
C ARG A 70 -1.87 11.04 -7.60
N LEU A 71 -2.80 11.93 -7.94
CA LEU A 71 -4.24 11.68 -7.88
C LEU A 71 -4.84 11.19 -9.20
N ARG A 72 -4.23 11.51 -10.35
CA ARG A 72 -4.75 11.12 -11.68
C ARG A 72 -4.93 9.60 -11.85
N ASP A 73 -4.04 8.82 -11.24
CA ASP A 73 -4.06 7.36 -11.32
C ASP A 73 -4.70 6.68 -10.09
N SER A 74 -5.27 7.48 -9.17
CA SER A 74 -5.93 6.92 -8.00
C SER A 74 -7.25 6.21 -8.37
N PRO A 75 -7.50 5.00 -7.84
CA PRO A 75 -8.77 4.32 -8.05
C PRO A 75 -9.94 5.22 -7.61
N GLY A 76 -10.93 5.40 -8.48
CA GLY A 76 -12.12 6.22 -8.19
C GLY A 76 -12.08 7.61 -8.78
N ILE A 77 -10.93 8.07 -9.27
CA ILE A 77 -10.77 9.38 -9.88
C ILE A 77 -10.63 9.22 -11.40
N LEU A 78 -11.57 9.80 -12.14
CA LEU A 78 -11.56 9.85 -13.60
C LEU A 78 -10.65 10.98 -14.08
N ALA A 79 -10.75 12.15 -13.45
CA ALA A 79 -9.96 13.31 -13.78
C ALA A 79 -9.69 14.16 -12.54
N VAL A 80 -8.56 14.88 -12.57
CA VAL A 80 -8.24 15.91 -11.59
C VAL A 80 -7.84 17.16 -12.34
N ASP A 81 -8.58 18.25 -12.17
CA ASP A 81 -8.28 19.54 -12.76
C ASP A 81 -7.86 20.55 -11.70
N ILE A 82 -6.89 21.40 -12.04
CA ILE A 82 -6.49 22.51 -11.18
C ILE A 82 -7.22 23.76 -11.65
N THR A 83 -8.01 24.39 -10.79
CA THR A 83 -8.70 25.65 -11.13
C THR A 83 -8.34 26.79 -10.19
N GLY A 84 -8.45 28.01 -10.72
CA GLY A 84 -8.21 29.25 -9.98
C GLY A 84 -6.83 29.28 -9.31
N PRO A 85 -6.74 29.67 -8.03
CA PRO A 85 -5.45 29.80 -7.33
C PRO A 85 -4.82 28.46 -6.92
N GLY A 86 -5.41 27.29 -7.23
CA GLY A 86 -4.88 25.97 -6.83
C GLY A 86 -5.92 25.01 -6.24
N PHE A 87 -7.21 25.15 -6.59
CA PHE A 87 -8.22 24.17 -6.19
C PHE A 87 -8.07 22.90 -7.02
N LEU A 88 -8.09 21.74 -6.35
CA LEU A 88 -8.16 20.45 -7.02
C LEU A 88 -9.62 20.09 -7.21
N ASN A 89 -10.05 19.88 -8.45
CA ASN A 89 -11.41 19.51 -8.82
C ASN A 89 -11.39 18.08 -9.36
N PHE A 90 -12.40 17.29 -9.00
CA PHE A 90 -12.39 15.84 -9.18
C PHE A 90 -13.60 15.40 -9.98
N THR A 91 -13.34 14.66 -11.06
CA THR A 91 -14.35 13.82 -11.71
C THR A 91 -14.16 12.40 -11.24
N LEU A 92 -15.23 11.72 -10.81
CA LEU A 92 -15.15 10.35 -10.27
C LEU A 92 -15.39 9.28 -11.34
N ARG A 93 -14.72 8.13 -11.22
CA ARG A 93 -15.00 6.93 -12.04
C ARG A 93 -16.19 6.16 -11.47
N ALA A 94 -17.01 5.62 -12.37
CA ALA A 94 -17.91 4.51 -12.04
C ALA A 94 -17.09 3.21 -11.86
N ASP A 95 -17.51 2.32 -10.95
CA ASP A 95 -16.93 0.98 -10.71
C ASP A 95 -15.41 0.91 -10.45
N ALA A 96 -14.84 1.94 -9.81
CA ALA A 96 -13.41 1.95 -9.54
C ALA A 96 -12.91 0.80 -8.67
N GLY A 97 -13.75 0.28 -7.77
CA GLY A 97 -13.42 -0.90 -6.97
C GLY A 97 -13.30 -2.15 -7.85
N GLY A 98 -14.19 -2.33 -8.82
CA GLY A 98 -14.14 -3.44 -9.76
C GLY A 98 -12.89 -3.44 -10.63
N ASP A 99 -12.51 -2.28 -11.17
CA ASP A 99 -11.27 -2.13 -11.95
C ASP A 99 -10.02 -2.49 -11.14
N LEU A 100 -9.93 -1.99 -9.91
CA LEU A 100 -8.81 -2.28 -9.03
C LEU A 100 -8.73 -3.77 -8.70
N VAL A 101 -9.85 -4.41 -8.36
CA VAL A 101 -9.89 -5.86 -8.08
C VAL A 101 -9.50 -6.68 -9.31
N ARG A 102 -9.96 -6.29 -10.52
CA ARG A 102 -9.55 -6.93 -11.78
C ARG A 102 -8.04 -6.78 -12.02
N ALA A 103 -7.48 -5.59 -11.80
CA ALA A 103 -6.06 -5.32 -11.96
C ALA A 103 -5.20 -6.17 -11.00
N ILE A 104 -5.59 -6.25 -9.73
CA ILE A 104 -4.90 -7.06 -8.71
C ILE A 104 -4.97 -8.54 -9.07
N ARG A 105 -6.15 -9.06 -9.42
CA ARG A 105 -6.33 -10.47 -9.80
C ARG A 105 -5.53 -10.82 -11.06
N GLY A 106 -5.50 -9.94 -12.05
CA GLY A 106 -4.73 -10.14 -13.28
C GLY A 106 -3.23 -10.16 -13.06
N ALA A 107 -2.71 -9.29 -12.18
CA ALA A 107 -1.29 -9.22 -11.87
C ALA A 107 -0.82 -10.25 -10.82
N GLY A 108 -1.73 -10.75 -9.98
CA GLY A 108 -1.41 -11.68 -8.90
C GLY A 108 -0.39 -11.09 -7.92
N SER A 109 0.59 -11.89 -7.49
CA SER A 109 1.66 -11.46 -6.58
C SER A 109 2.58 -10.37 -7.17
N ARG A 110 2.46 -10.08 -8.47
CA ARG A 110 3.21 -9.01 -9.15
C ARG A 110 2.46 -7.69 -9.22
N TYR A 111 1.26 -7.59 -8.62
CA TYR A 111 0.55 -6.31 -8.57
C TYR A 111 1.43 -5.22 -7.92
N GLY A 112 1.51 -4.06 -8.57
CA GLY A 112 2.41 -2.97 -8.18
C GLY A 112 3.83 -3.03 -8.75
N HIS A 113 4.21 -4.11 -9.44
CA HIS A 113 5.40 -4.11 -10.28
C HIS A 113 5.18 -3.19 -11.48
N GLY A 114 6.27 -2.61 -11.99
CA GLY A 114 6.22 -1.65 -13.08
C GLY A 114 7.55 -1.52 -13.81
N THR A 115 7.64 -0.52 -14.66
CA THR A 115 8.83 -0.23 -15.49
C THR A 115 9.35 1.19 -15.27
N ALA A 116 8.94 1.85 -14.18
CA ALA A 116 9.28 3.24 -13.89
C ALA A 116 10.79 3.48 -13.68
N LEU A 117 11.58 2.41 -13.47
CA LEU A 117 13.04 2.45 -13.38
C LEU A 117 13.72 1.73 -14.56
N ALA A 118 12.98 1.42 -15.64
CA ALA A 118 13.57 0.82 -16.84
C ALA A 118 14.72 1.70 -17.39
N GLY A 119 15.82 1.05 -17.77
CA GLY A 119 17.06 1.73 -18.19
C GLY A 119 17.94 2.23 -17.04
N THR A 120 17.48 2.15 -15.79
CA THR A 120 18.34 2.41 -14.63
C THR A 120 19.18 1.16 -14.33
N VAL A 121 20.50 1.34 -14.27
CA VAL A 121 21.44 0.29 -13.83
C VAL A 121 21.91 0.61 -12.42
N VAL A 122 21.82 -0.36 -11.51
CA VAL A 122 22.28 -0.25 -10.12
C VAL A 122 23.18 -1.44 -9.79
N ARG A 123 24.35 -1.19 -9.19
CA ARG A 123 25.29 -2.24 -8.79
C ARG A 123 25.73 -2.02 -7.34
N PHE A 124 25.29 -2.90 -6.44
CA PHE A 124 25.65 -2.82 -5.03
C PHE A 124 26.96 -3.55 -4.75
N ALA A 125 27.70 -3.06 -3.75
CA ALA A 125 28.83 -3.77 -3.18
C ALA A 125 28.40 -5.01 -2.40
N ASP A 126 29.27 -6.01 -2.33
CA ASP A 126 29.10 -7.13 -1.41
C ASP A 126 29.13 -6.64 0.04
N VAL A 127 28.20 -7.13 0.84
CA VAL A 127 28.01 -6.74 2.25
C VAL A 127 28.00 -7.97 3.15
N THR A 128 28.82 -7.93 4.20
CA THR A 128 28.91 -8.99 5.22
C THR A 128 28.10 -8.70 6.47
N GLU A 129 27.76 -7.43 6.72
CA GLU A 129 26.90 -7.06 7.85
C GLU A 129 25.49 -7.65 7.62
N PRO A 130 24.95 -8.43 8.58
CA PRO A 130 23.75 -9.23 8.33
C PRO A 130 22.52 -8.42 7.92
N ARG A 131 22.26 -7.27 8.58
CA ARG A 131 21.12 -6.43 8.23
C ARG A 131 21.28 -5.80 6.86
N ALA A 132 22.48 -5.30 6.54
CA ALA A 132 22.80 -4.73 5.24
C ALA A 132 22.60 -5.75 4.12
N SER A 133 22.98 -7.02 4.35
CA SER A 133 22.74 -8.11 3.38
C SER A 133 21.24 -8.33 3.12
N VAL A 134 20.45 -8.46 4.19
CA VAL A 134 18.99 -8.65 4.07
C VAL A 134 18.30 -7.43 3.42
N VAL A 135 18.69 -6.21 3.80
CA VAL A 135 18.16 -4.97 3.22
C VAL A 135 18.52 -4.87 1.73
N THR A 136 19.76 -5.16 1.36
CA THR A 136 20.23 -5.07 -0.03
C THR A 136 19.52 -6.09 -0.92
N ASP A 137 19.35 -7.33 -0.46
CA ASP A 137 18.56 -8.36 -1.16
C ASP A 137 17.11 -7.90 -1.43
N VAL A 138 16.44 -7.32 -0.44
CA VAL A 138 15.07 -6.80 -0.61
C VAL A 138 15.04 -5.60 -1.55
N VAL A 139 16.00 -4.68 -1.44
CA VAL A 139 16.08 -3.50 -2.32
C VAL A 139 16.35 -3.91 -3.77
N LEU A 140 17.19 -4.92 -4.01
CA LEU A 140 17.40 -5.51 -5.34
C LEU A 140 16.09 -6.05 -5.91
N ARG A 141 15.29 -6.79 -5.12
CA ARG A 141 13.97 -7.28 -5.56
C ARG A 141 13.02 -6.14 -5.89
N LEU A 142 13.00 -5.08 -5.09
CA LEU A 142 12.16 -3.90 -5.32
C LEU A 142 12.58 -3.17 -6.60
N LEU A 143 13.88 -2.92 -6.80
CA LEU A 143 14.41 -2.28 -8.00
C LEU A 143 14.09 -3.09 -9.27
N ARG A 144 14.36 -4.39 -9.25
CA ARG A 144 14.01 -5.33 -10.34
C ARG A 144 12.50 -5.35 -10.60
N GLY A 145 11.69 -5.33 -9.54
CA GLY A 145 10.23 -5.25 -9.62
C GLY A 145 9.71 -3.96 -10.28
N GLN A 146 10.54 -2.91 -10.34
CA GLN A 146 10.25 -1.64 -11.01
C GLN A 146 10.97 -1.49 -12.37
N GLY A 147 11.58 -2.58 -12.86
CA GLY A 147 12.20 -2.66 -14.18
C GLY A 147 13.66 -2.22 -14.25
N ALA A 148 14.30 -1.92 -13.11
CA ALA A 148 15.73 -1.61 -13.09
C ALA A 148 16.57 -2.87 -13.32
N ASP A 149 17.71 -2.71 -14.01
CA ASP A 149 18.77 -3.69 -14.00
C ASP A 149 19.60 -3.48 -12.73
N ALA A 150 19.31 -4.26 -11.69
CA ALA A 150 19.96 -4.15 -10.39
C ALA A 150 20.64 -5.48 -10.00
N ASP A 151 21.90 -5.44 -9.56
CA ASP A 151 22.62 -6.63 -9.05
C ASP A 151 23.76 -6.25 -8.10
N PHE A 152 24.49 -7.24 -7.59
CA PHE A 152 25.79 -7.06 -6.93
C PHE A 152 26.92 -6.81 -7.95
N GLY A 153 28.14 -6.54 -7.45
CA GLY A 153 29.34 -6.33 -8.26
C GLY A 153 29.69 -4.88 -8.54
N GLY A 154 29.18 -3.94 -7.73
CA GLY A 154 29.52 -2.51 -7.80
C GLY A 154 30.07 -1.97 -6.48
N ASP A 155 29.93 -0.67 -6.29
CA ASP A 155 30.41 0.08 -5.13
C ASP A 155 29.28 0.75 -4.32
N GLU A 156 28.05 0.81 -4.85
CA GLU A 156 26.90 1.40 -4.13
C GLU A 156 26.63 0.63 -2.83
N ARG A 157 26.40 1.36 -1.74
CA ARG A 157 26.05 0.80 -0.44
C ARG A 157 24.84 1.52 0.14
N ILE A 158 23.96 0.74 0.75
CA ILE A 158 22.84 1.28 1.51
C ILE A 158 23.35 1.57 2.92
N PRO A 159 23.26 2.82 3.42
CA PRO A 159 23.62 3.11 4.79
C PRO A 159 22.60 2.45 5.73
N VAL A 160 23.08 1.49 6.53
CA VAL A 160 22.26 0.70 7.44
C VAL A 160 22.90 0.70 8.83
N ARG A 161 22.10 0.94 9.86
CA ARG A 161 22.48 0.66 11.25
C ARG A 161 22.45 -0.85 11.46
N GLY A 162 23.59 -1.44 11.78
CA GLY A 162 23.74 -2.89 11.90
C GLY A 162 22.77 -3.53 12.89
N GLY A 163 22.52 -4.83 12.70
CA GLY A 163 21.60 -5.62 13.51
C GLY A 163 21.81 -7.12 13.33
N ALA A 164 21.75 -7.86 14.44
CA ALA A 164 21.96 -9.29 14.42
C ALA A 164 20.83 -10.01 13.68
N TYR A 165 21.19 -10.83 12.69
CA TYR A 165 20.27 -11.75 12.05
C TYR A 165 20.26 -13.07 12.83
N GLN A 166 19.14 -13.39 13.48
CA GLN A 166 19.03 -14.56 14.38
C GLN A 166 17.93 -15.54 13.93
N PRO A 167 17.99 -16.10 12.71
CA PRO A 167 16.94 -16.99 12.19
C PRO A 167 16.82 -18.31 12.98
N GLY A 168 17.90 -18.79 13.60
CA GLY A 168 17.85 -20.00 14.44
C GLY A 168 17.05 -19.80 15.74
N LEU A 169 17.01 -18.57 16.27
CA LEU A 169 16.25 -18.25 17.48
C LEU A 169 14.82 -17.82 17.14
N LEU A 170 14.65 -17.00 16.10
CA LEU A 170 13.38 -16.35 15.79
C LEU A 170 12.57 -17.06 14.70
N GLY A 171 13.20 -17.94 13.92
CA GLY A 171 12.70 -18.33 12.61
C GLY A 171 13.00 -17.26 11.54
N VAL A 172 13.03 -17.68 10.27
CA VAL A 172 13.43 -16.83 9.13
C VAL A 172 12.53 -15.59 9.02
N ASP A 173 11.21 -15.77 9.09
CA ASP A 173 10.23 -14.69 8.90
C ASP A 173 10.33 -13.61 9.98
N ALA A 174 10.38 -14.00 11.26
CA ALA A 174 10.49 -13.05 12.37
C ALA A 174 11.84 -12.34 12.38
N ALA A 175 12.93 -13.07 12.08
CA ALA A 175 14.24 -12.46 11.95
C ALA A 175 14.28 -11.42 10.82
N ARG A 176 13.70 -11.70 9.64
CA ARG A 176 13.62 -10.73 8.54
C ARG A 176 12.73 -9.54 8.88
N TRP A 177 11.57 -9.77 9.49
CA TRP A 177 10.67 -8.69 9.91
C TRP A 177 11.33 -7.74 10.92
N ALA A 178 12.06 -8.27 11.91
CA ALA A 178 12.78 -7.47 12.90
C ALA A 178 13.82 -6.52 12.27
N LEU A 179 14.49 -6.98 11.21
CA LEU A 179 15.50 -6.23 10.48
C LEU A 179 14.92 -5.20 9.49
N LEU A 180 13.79 -5.53 8.85
CA LEU A 180 13.23 -4.78 7.71
C LEU A 180 12.15 -3.78 8.11
N ARG A 181 11.40 -4.01 9.20
CA ARG A 181 10.30 -3.11 9.59
C ARG A 181 10.79 -1.77 10.14
N ALA A 182 11.96 -1.75 10.79
CA ALA A 182 12.60 -0.51 11.23
C ALA A 182 13.29 0.17 10.04
N ALA A 183 13.27 1.51 9.99
CA ALA A 183 14.00 2.25 8.96
C ALA A 183 15.49 1.90 9.01
N THR A 184 16.18 2.00 7.88
CA THR A 184 17.57 1.53 7.74
C THR A 184 18.53 2.16 8.77
N HIS A 185 18.29 3.41 9.17
CA HIS A 185 19.09 4.13 10.17
C HIS A 185 18.64 3.91 11.63
N ASP A 186 17.45 3.33 11.84
CA ASP A 186 16.89 3.06 13.17
C ASP A 186 17.42 1.76 13.76
N ARG A 187 17.25 1.58 15.07
CA ARG A 187 17.52 0.29 15.72
C ARG A 187 16.52 -0.77 15.23
N VAL A 188 17.01 -1.98 15.01
CA VAL A 188 16.16 -3.15 14.71
C VAL A 188 15.17 -3.42 15.84
N LEU A 189 14.05 -4.05 15.52
CA LEU A 189 13.06 -4.42 16.53
C LEU A 189 13.60 -5.50 17.48
N ASP A 190 13.05 -5.54 18.69
CA ASP A 190 13.19 -6.71 19.54
C ASP A 190 12.46 -7.90 18.89
N GLY A 191 13.15 -9.03 18.79
CA GLY A 191 12.65 -10.23 18.14
C GLY A 191 11.69 -11.04 19.03
N ALA A 192 11.84 -10.98 20.36
CA ALA A 192 11.02 -11.80 21.26
C ALA A 192 9.51 -11.53 21.14
N PRO A 193 9.03 -10.27 21.05
CA PRO A 193 7.63 -9.98 20.79
C PRO A 193 7.08 -10.55 19.46
N LEU A 194 7.95 -10.79 18.47
CA LEU A 194 7.54 -11.32 17.17
C LEU A 194 7.22 -12.82 17.18
N LEU A 195 7.55 -13.53 18.27
CA LEU A 195 7.24 -14.94 18.46
C LEU A 195 5.84 -15.19 19.01
N VAL A 196 5.18 -14.15 19.53
CA VAL A 196 3.87 -14.27 20.18
C VAL A 196 2.76 -14.10 19.15
N GLN A 197 1.80 -15.03 19.12
CA GLN A 197 0.62 -14.96 18.26
C GLN A 197 -0.44 -14.01 18.84
N HIS A 198 -0.21 -12.71 18.72
CA HIS A 198 -1.09 -11.66 19.26
C HIS A 198 -1.18 -10.47 18.30
N GLU A 199 -2.30 -9.73 18.29
CA GLU A 199 -2.54 -8.58 17.41
C GLU A 199 -1.51 -7.44 17.49
N ARG A 200 -0.82 -7.34 18.63
CA ARG A 200 0.28 -6.38 18.88
C ARG A 200 1.56 -6.76 18.14
N ASN A 201 1.73 -8.03 17.78
CA ASN A 201 2.81 -8.48 16.92
C ASN A 201 2.43 -8.18 15.47
N SER A 202 3.11 -7.18 14.88
CA SER A 202 2.80 -6.73 13.52
C SER A 202 3.06 -7.81 12.46
N LEU A 203 4.07 -8.66 12.63
CA LEU A 203 4.30 -9.79 11.73
C LEU A 203 3.14 -10.78 11.77
N PHE A 204 2.72 -11.16 12.98
CA PHE A 204 1.59 -12.06 13.16
C PHE A 204 0.33 -11.46 12.54
N ARG A 205 0.02 -10.18 12.81
CA ARG A 205 -1.17 -9.51 12.30
C ARG A 205 -1.22 -9.52 10.76
N VAL A 206 -0.11 -9.21 10.10
CA VAL A 206 -0.02 -9.22 8.62
C VAL A 206 -0.21 -10.62 8.06
N ARG A 207 0.48 -11.63 8.61
CA ARG A 207 0.34 -13.02 8.15
C ARG A 207 -1.04 -13.60 8.47
N TYR A 208 -1.61 -13.25 9.61
CA TYR A 208 -2.96 -13.64 10.03
C TYR A 208 -4.03 -13.04 9.10
N ALA A 209 -3.90 -11.78 8.70
CA ALA A 209 -4.82 -11.18 7.73
C ALA A 209 -4.83 -11.92 6.39
N HIS A 210 -3.65 -12.35 5.90
CA HIS A 210 -3.56 -13.23 4.72
C HIS A 210 -4.27 -14.58 4.94
N ALA A 211 -3.92 -15.31 6.00
CA ALA A 211 -4.54 -16.60 6.32
C ALA A 211 -6.06 -16.47 6.52
N ARG A 212 -6.52 -15.34 7.07
CA ARG A 212 -7.94 -15.05 7.25
C ARG A 212 -8.67 -14.94 5.91
N VAL A 213 -8.08 -14.34 4.89
CA VAL A 213 -8.65 -14.32 3.53
C VAL A 213 -8.78 -15.72 2.98
N ARG A 214 -7.75 -16.57 3.13
CA ARG A 214 -7.81 -17.98 2.71
C ARG A 214 -8.96 -18.70 3.40
N ARG A 215 -9.16 -18.42 4.69
CA ARG A 215 -10.30 -18.97 5.43
C ARG A 215 -11.65 -18.41 4.97
N LEU A 216 -11.76 -17.12 4.66
CA LEU A 216 -12.98 -16.52 4.11
C LEU A 216 -13.36 -17.16 2.78
N VAL A 217 -12.39 -17.38 1.88
CA VAL A 217 -12.61 -18.06 0.59
C VAL A 217 -13.08 -19.50 0.80
N ALA A 218 -12.42 -20.25 1.69
CA ALA A 218 -12.82 -21.63 2.01
C ALA A 218 -14.24 -21.69 2.61
N ASN A 219 -14.57 -20.79 3.54
CA ASN A 219 -15.90 -20.71 4.15
C ASN A 219 -16.97 -20.30 3.13
N ALA A 220 -16.68 -19.36 2.23
CA ALA A 220 -17.61 -18.97 1.18
C ALA A 220 -17.93 -20.12 0.22
N ALA A 221 -16.92 -20.94 -0.13
CA ALA A 221 -17.11 -22.13 -0.94
C ALA A 221 -18.04 -23.15 -0.23
N GLN A 222 -17.92 -23.32 1.08
CA GLN A 222 -18.84 -24.15 1.87
C GLN A 222 -20.28 -23.61 1.87
N LEU A 223 -20.44 -22.28 1.78
CA LEU A 223 -21.73 -21.59 1.63
C LEU A 223 -22.22 -21.54 0.17
N GLY A 224 -21.49 -22.16 -0.77
CA GLY A 224 -21.90 -22.30 -2.17
C GLY A 224 -21.68 -21.07 -3.04
N PHE A 225 -20.76 -20.17 -2.70
CA PHE A 225 -20.41 -19.03 -3.56
C PHE A 225 -18.90 -18.78 -3.65
N ALA A 226 -18.49 -18.11 -4.73
CA ALA A 226 -17.09 -17.82 -5.05
C ALA A 226 -16.86 -16.29 -5.19
N PRO A 227 -15.60 -15.83 -5.12
CA PRO A 227 -15.27 -14.42 -5.29
C PRO A 227 -15.62 -13.94 -6.71
N SER A 228 -16.47 -12.92 -6.80
CA SER A 228 -16.89 -12.30 -8.07
C SER A 228 -17.31 -10.85 -7.81
N TYR A 229 -16.62 -9.89 -8.43
CA TYR A 229 -16.94 -8.47 -8.26
C TYR A 229 -18.07 -8.07 -9.21
N GLU A 230 -19.28 -8.00 -8.68
CA GLU A 230 -20.54 -7.81 -9.41
C GLU A 230 -21.22 -6.49 -9.08
N THR A 231 -20.90 -5.90 -7.93
CA THR A 231 -21.47 -4.62 -7.48
C THR A 231 -20.43 -3.83 -6.69
N ASP A 232 -20.51 -2.50 -6.76
CA ASP A 232 -19.58 -1.61 -6.08
C ASP A 232 -19.68 -1.79 -4.56
N ILE A 233 -18.52 -1.93 -3.91
CA ILE A 233 -18.39 -2.12 -2.47
C ILE A 233 -17.79 -0.87 -1.87
N HIS A 234 -18.54 -0.25 -0.96
CA HIS A 234 -18.02 0.85 -0.17
C HIS A 234 -17.05 0.34 0.91
N ALA A 235 -15.76 0.43 0.63
CA ALA A 235 -14.66 0.07 1.52
C ALA A 235 -13.45 1.00 1.29
N PRO A 236 -13.59 2.31 1.58
CA PRO A 236 -12.61 3.31 1.16
C PRO A 236 -11.22 3.12 1.73
N GLU A 237 -11.08 2.70 2.99
CA GLU A 237 -9.78 2.46 3.60
C GLU A 237 -9.06 1.31 2.88
N LEU A 238 -9.76 0.20 2.64
CA LEU A 238 -9.20 -0.96 1.97
C LEU A 238 -8.89 -0.66 0.49
N LEU A 239 -9.80 -0.03 -0.24
CA LEU A 239 -9.58 0.36 -1.63
C LEU A 239 -8.42 1.36 -1.76
N GLY A 240 -8.31 2.32 -0.83
CA GLY A 240 -7.24 3.30 -0.80
C GLY A 240 -5.87 2.65 -0.61
N VAL A 241 -5.69 1.80 0.41
CA VAL A 241 -4.41 1.13 0.64
C VAL A 241 -4.05 0.17 -0.50
N LEU A 242 -5.01 -0.55 -1.10
CA LEU A 242 -4.73 -1.40 -2.25
C LEU A 242 -4.35 -0.59 -3.50
N GLY A 243 -4.96 0.58 -3.69
CA GLY A 243 -4.59 1.52 -4.76
C GLY A 243 -3.22 2.15 -4.59
N ASP A 244 -2.77 2.37 -3.35
CA ASP A 244 -1.47 2.97 -3.07
C ASP A 244 -0.30 2.01 -3.22
N HIS A 245 -0.55 0.69 -3.23
CA HIS A 245 0.50 -0.33 -3.24
C HIS A 245 1.57 -0.14 -4.33
N PRO A 246 1.24 0.10 -5.61
CA PRO A 246 2.25 0.33 -6.65
C PRO A 246 3.18 1.51 -6.36
N PHE A 247 2.63 2.61 -5.83
CA PHE A 247 3.40 3.80 -5.47
C PHE A 247 4.33 3.53 -4.30
N VAL A 248 3.88 2.75 -3.31
CA VAL A 248 4.70 2.35 -2.17
C VAL A 248 5.89 1.50 -2.62
N LEU A 249 5.68 0.53 -3.52
CA LEU A 249 6.78 -0.28 -4.04
C LEU A 249 7.81 0.56 -4.80
N LEU A 250 7.36 1.49 -5.65
CA LEU A 250 8.24 2.41 -6.37
C LEU A 250 9.02 3.32 -5.42
N ALA A 251 8.34 3.90 -4.42
CA ALA A 251 8.98 4.76 -3.42
C ALA A 251 10.01 3.96 -2.59
N ALA A 252 9.66 2.75 -2.13
CA ALA A 252 10.58 1.89 -1.41
C ALA A 252 11.83 1.55 -2.25
N ALA A 253 11.67 1.30 -3.54
CA ALA A 253 12.78 1.09 -4.47
C ALA A 253 13.65 2.36 -4.60
N ARG A 254 13.05 3.51 -4.93
CA ARG A 254 13.75 4.79 -5.12
C ARG A 254 14.55 5.23 -3.90
N HIS A 255 13.99 5.04 -2.70
CA HIS A 255 14.62 5.47 -1.46
C HIS A 255 15.41 4.36 -0.75
N ARG A 256 15.49 3.15 -1.33
CA ARG A 256 16.14 1.97 -0.72
C ARG A 256 15.62 1.72 0.70
N ALA A 257 14.30 1.84 0.86
CA ALA A 257 13.60 1.91 2.13
C ALA A 257 12.53 0.79 2.24
N PRO A 258 12.96 -0.47 2.49
CA PRO A 258 12.04 -1.61 2.55
C PRO A 258 11.05 -1.55 3.72
N ASP A 259 11.35 -0.77 4.76
CA ASP A 259 10.46 -0.49 5.89
C ASP A 259 9.13 0.13 5.46
N ARG A 260 9.10 0.85 4.33
CA ARG A 260 7.86 1.39 3.75
C ARG A 260 6.91 0.28 3.31
N VAL A 261 7.43 -0.80 2.74
CA VAL A 261 6.65 -1.98 2.35
C VAL A 261 6.07 -2.63 3.60
N ALA A 262 6.89 -2.85 4.63
CA ALA A 262 6.43 -3.44 5.89
C ALA A 262 5.29 -2.64 6.54
N ARG A 263 5.44 -1.32 6.70
CA ARG A 263 4.37 -0.45 7.26
C ARG A 263 3.11 -0.44 6.40
N HIS A 264 3.26 -0.50 5.08
CA HIS A 264 2.12 -0.56 4.17
C HIS A 264 1.36 -1.89 4.27
N LEU A 265 2.06 -3.01 4.49
CA LEU A 265 1.42 -4.29 4.78
C LEU A 265 0.69 -4.28 6.11
N GLU A 266 1.24 -3.62 7.13
CA GLU A 266 0.52 -3.38 8.40
C GLU A 266 -0.81 -2.64 8.14
N ALA A 267 -0.76 -1.52 7.40
CA ALA A 267 -1.96 -0.74 7.07
C ALA A 267 -2.98 -1.54 6.23
N THR A 268 -2.50 -2.36 5.29
CA THR A 268 -3.35 -3.24 4.46
C THR A 268 -4.02 -4.31 5.31
N ALA A 269 -3.27 -4.92 6.24
CA ALA A 269 -3.79 -5.90 7.18
C ALA A 269 -4.86 -5.27 8.09
N ASP A 270 -4.61 -4.07 8.61
CA ASP A 270 -5.56 -3.37 9.49
C ASP A 270 -6.87 -3.05 8.76
N ALA A 271 -6.78 -2.50 7.54
CA ALA A 271 -7.97 -2.21 6.72
C ALA A 271 -8.76 -3.48 6.34
N LEU A 272 -8.06 -4.58 6.01
CA LEU A 272 -8.68 -5.86 5.70
C LEU A 272 -9.34 -6.50 6.92
N LEU A 273 -8.68 -6.51 8.07
CA LEU A 273 -9.23 -7.07 9.30
C LEU A 273 -10.42 -6.25 9.82
N ALA A 274 -10.42 -4.93 9.58
CA ALA A 274 -11.61 -4.10 9.80
C ALA A 274 -12.73 -4.44 8.81
N PHE A 275 -12.43 -4.81 7.55
CA PHE A 275 -13.44 -5.12 6.53
C PHE A 275 -14.04 -6.54 6.63
N GLN A 276 -13.28 -7.50 7.15
CA GLN A 276 -13.54 -8.95 7.03
C GLN A 276 -14.95 -9.42 7.48
N HIS A 277 -15.54 -8.75 8.46
CA HIS A 277 -16.79 -9.18 9.09
C HIS A 277 -18.01 -8.91 8.20
N THR A 278 -17.83 -8.17 7.10
CA THR A 278 -18.88 -7.86 6.12
C THR A 278 -18.93 -8.88 4.96
N VAL A 279 -17.94 -9.78 4.87
CA VAL A 279 -17.66 -10.59 3.68
C VAL A 279 -18.62 -11.77 3.53
N LEU A 280 -18.85 -12.52 4.62
CA LEU A 280 -19.72 -13.68 4.62
C LEU A 280 -21.14 -13.29 5.09
N PRO A 281 -22.20 -13.96 4.58
CA PRO A 281 -23.55 -13.80 5.11
C PRO A 281 -23.62 -14.12 6.61
N LEU A 282 -24.45 -13.38 7.36
CA LEU A 282 -24.67 -13.59 8.79
C LEU A 282 -26.10 -14.08 9.08
N GLY A 283 -26.23 -15.06 9.98
CA GLY A 283 -27.54 -15.61 10.36
C GLY A 283 -28.27 -16.23 9.17
N ASP A 284 -29.48 -15.77 8.90
CA ASP A 284 -30.35 -16.25 7.81
C ASP A 284 -30.09 -15.55 6.46
N GLU A 285 -29.09 -14.67 6.37
CA GLU A 285 -28.73 -14.02 5.12
C GLU A 285 -28.30 -15.04 4.06
N LYS A 286 -28.83 -14.87 2.84
CA LYS A 286 -28.40 -15.67 1.69
C LYS A 286 -27.19 -15.02 1.00
N PRO A 287 -26.28 -15.81 0.41
CA PRO A 287 -25.24 -15.30 -0.48
C PRO A 287 -25.82 -14.38 -1.56
N SER A 288 -25.21 -13.21 -1.75
CA SER A 288 -25.68 -12.17 -2.67
C SER A 288 -24.52 -11.62 -3.51
N ALA A 289 -24.83 -10.78 -4.52
CA ALA A 289 -23.81 -10.10 -5.32
C ALA A 289 -22.87 -9.25 -4.45
N ALA A 290 -23.38 -8.66 -3.36
CA ALA A 290 -22.57 -7.92 -2.39
C ALA A 290 -21.57 -8.85 -1.68
N HIS A 291 -22.00 -10.02 -1.21
CA HIS A 291 -21.11 -11.00 -0.56
C HIS A 291 -20.00 -11.48 -1.52
N ARG A 292 -20.35 -11.77 -2.78
CA ARG A 292 -19.38 -12.16 -3.82
C ARG A 292 -18.35 -11.05 -4.09
N SER A 293 -18.81 -9.79 -4.14
CA SER A 293 -17.94 -8.64 -4.42
C SER A 293 -17.03 -8.30 -3.25
N ARG A 294 -17.53 -8.38 -2.01
CA ARG A 294 -16.71 -8.23 -0.80
C ARG A 294 -15.67 -9.33 -0.69
N LEU A 295 -16.03 -10.57 -1.03
CA LEU A 295 -15.07 -11.67 -1.07
C LEU A 295 -13.99 -11.46 -2.13
N ALA A 296 -14.35 -10.98 -3.32
CA ALA A 296 -13.38 -10.62 -4.36
C ALA A 296 -12.42 -9.50 -3.92
N LEU A 297 -12.92 -8.50 -3.20
CA LEU A 297 -12.09 -7.45 -2.62
C LEU A 297 -11.16 -7.99 -1.52
N ALA A 298 -11.65 -8.86 -0.65
CA ALA A 298 -10.84 -9.53 0.37
C ALA A 298 -9.74 -10.41 -0.26
N GLU A 299 -10.06 -11.14 -1.33
CA GLU A 299 -9.09 -11.93 -2.10
C GLU A 299 -8.00 -11.06 -2.75
N ALA A 300 -8.38 -9.92 -3.32
CA ALA A 300 -7.44 -8.95 -3.85
C ALA A 300 -6.50 -8.42 -2.74
N ALA A 301 -7.03 -8.12 -1.55
CA ALA A 301 -6.20 -7.73 -0.41
C ALA A 301 -5.24 -8.83 0.04
N GLY A 302 -5.69 -10.08 0.10
CA GLY A 302 -4.82 -11.22 0.37
C GLY A 302 -3.70 -11.37 -0.66
N THR A 303 -3.99 -11.11 -1.93
CA THR A 303 -2.99 -11.13 -3.02
C THR A 303 -1.91 -10.07 -2.82
N VAL A 304 -2.29 -8.84 -2.45
CA VAL A 304 -1.35 -7.75 -2.15
C VAL A 304 -0.49 -8.09 -0.93
N LEU A 305 -1.09 -8.64 0.13
CA LEU A 305 -0.34 -9.09 1.31
C LEU A 305 0.70 -10.17 0.96
N ALA A 306 0.30 -11.18 0.18
CA ALA A 306 1.20 -12.24 -0.25
C ALA A 306 2.36 -11.73 -1.12
N GLY A 307 2.08 -10.85 -2.08
CA GLY A 307 3.10 -10.24 -2.94
C GLY A 307 4.11 -9.41 -2.14
N GLY A 308 3.65 -8.55 -1.23
CA GLY A 308 4.53 -7.75 -0.40
C GLY A 308 5.36 -8.57 0.59
N LEU A 309 4.78 -9.60 1.23
CA LEU A 309 5.53 -10.53 2.07
C LEU A 309 6.63 -11.25 1.27
N SER A 310 6.31 -11.69 0.05
CA SER A 310 7.28 -12.33 -0.85
C SER A 310 8.46 -11.39 -1.22
N LEU A 311 8.18 -10.11 -1.51
CA LEU A 311 9.22 -9.10 -1.75
C LEU A 311 10.15 -8.93 -0.54
N LEU A 312 9.61 -8.98 0.68
CA LEU A 312 10.38 -8.95 1.91
C LEU A 312 11.10 -10.28 2.21
N GLY A 313 10.84 -11.34 1.45
CA GLY A 313 11.36 -12.70 1.68
C GLY A 313 10.76 -13.39 2.89
N ILE A 314 9.48 -13.12 3.17
CA ILE A 314 8.71 -13.62 4.31
C ILE A 314 7.57 -14.50 3.80
N SER A 315 7.27 -15.60 4.50
CA SER A 315 6.18 -16.50 4.11
C SER A 315 4.79 -15.91 4.35
N ALA A 316 3.88 -16.17 3.41
CA ALA A 316 2.44 -15.89 3.53
C ALA A 316 1.68 -17.23 3.67
N PRO A 317 1.54 -17.77 4.90
CA PRO A 317 0.95 -19.09 5.10
C PRO A 317 -0.56 -19.08 4.84
N ASP A 318 -1.09 -20.21 4.35
CA ASP A 318 -2.53 -20.39 4.14
C ASP A 318 -3.33 -20.48 5.46
N GLN A 319 -2.67 -20.90 6.53
CA GLN A 319 -3.24 -21.07 7.86
C GLN A 319 -2.22 -20.70 8.94
N ILE A 320 -2.70 -20.08 10.02
CA ILE A 320 -1.94 -19.75 11.25
C ILE A 320 -2.81 -20.10 12.44
#